data_AF-A0A7J2TDF3-F1
#
_entry.id   AF-A0A7J2TDF3-F1
#
_cell.length_a   1.000
_cell.length_b   1.000
_cell.length_c   1.000
_cell.angle_alpha   90.00
_cell.angle_beta   90.00
_cell.angle_gamma   90.00
#
_symmetry.space_group_name_H-M   'P 1'
#
loop_
_entity.id
_entity.type
_entity.pdbx_description
1 polymer ?
#
loop_
_entity_poly.entity_id
_entity_poly.type
_entity_poly.pdbx_seq_one_letter_code
_entity_poly.pdbx_strand_id
1 'polypeptide(L)'
;MRFRHRNLGILLVALLLLVFFTPASFAGNYERTFSFHFQFGLVSQKLYVSVPSSLYDYYDAKTPRITRDSDYAALVTPDAFKQVAERLRSVTDHGERSDEDFANAVLMLVHQIPYASGDVKYPVETLVENAGKCDTLSLLAASIMKAGGLDVVLLYFKEAHHINVGVYLPYTPRGTWWWLPATGYESSGRKYWIAECTAAMEWKVGDVPPVLAEEQPWIITLENSEPALPAQIAAGWGSPLPSASLTITLSAAAELSLEKRQLIVSGVLTPARENEIVVLYVSHNGIAYDAYRTETDSCGCYSFSWNVTSSGTYYVRASWGGNAEVAGADSEVLTVFIGFPASLVQFESVGYYYTYGRAYVAHYELSLWRGVEDFLDAQLSGAGVLLTGEFIVLRSGRLITVSAEEEALEVLEEIEIPQGFQPLRLPEDLAETMHSQFALILQNSGVGNYTVNVKGLDYHDVNQVSALSEVAFMNMSERIEEGVWYRVAAKITEDEVTAQLQDANGTFLETLEAPREVADAGGLVMLIANNTERAVAFKNLKIEPLNGSGQLLQGAEGAGGYVEAADYGELLAPYFDVAIVLAVAFAGAVYVRRRRLRRP
;
A
#
# COMPACT_ATOMS: atom_id res chain seq x y z
N MET A 1 2.13 55.75 -41.06
CA MET A 1 2.74 55.28 -39.79
C MET A 1 2.12 53.94 -39.43
N ARG A 2 2.90 52.86 -39.61
CA ARG A 2 2.55 51.49 -39.23
C ARG A 2 3.35 51.14 -37.98
N PHE A 3 2.83 50.18 -37.20
CA PHE A 3 3.34 49.56 -35.96
C PHE A 3 2.85 50.14 -34.64
N ARG A 4 1.89 49.46 -34.00
CA ARG A 4 2.11 48.62 -32.78
C ARG A 4 0.77 48.20 -32.15
N HIS A 5 0.07 47.24 -32.75
CA HIS A 5 -1.03 46.51 -32.06
C HIS A 5 -1.00 44.99 -32.26
N ARG A 6 0.06 44.42 -32.87
CA ARG A 6 0.17 42.96 -33.06
C ARG A 6 0.67 42.19 -31.82
N ASN A 7 1.22 42.84 -30.80
CA ASN A 7 1.84 42.13 -29.68
C ASN A 7 0.95 42.02 -28.42
N LEU A 8 -0.16 42.77 -28.34
CA LEU A 8 -1.05 42.71 -27.16
C LEU A 8 -2.12 41.61 -27.29
N GLY A 9 -2.62 41.37 -28.51
CA GLY A 9 -3.59 40.30 -28.78
C GLY A 9 -3.00 38.89 -28.73
N ILE A 10 -1.71 38.73 -29.04
CA ILE A 10 -1.03 37.42 -29.00
C ILE A 10 -0.71 37.05 -27.54
N LEU A 11 -0.41 38.02 -26.67
CA LEU A 11 -0.13 37.75 -25.26
C LEU A 11 -1.40 37.37 -24.48
N LEU A 12 -2.55 37.97 -24.79
CA LEU A 12 -3.81 37.65 -24.11
C LEU A 12 -4.37 36.28 -24.53
N VAL A 13 -4.18 35.88 -25.79
CA VAL A 13 -4.58 34.54 -26.29
C VAL A 13 -3.61 33.45 -25.82
N ALA A 14 -2.33 33.76 -25.64
CA ALA A 14 -1.36 32.85 -25.02
C ALA A 14 -1.62 32.64 -23.52
N LEU A 15 -2.09 33.67 -22.80
CA LEU A 15 -2.45 33.56 -21.37
C LEU A 15 -3.79 32.84 -21.15
N LEU A 16 -4.77 33.01 -22.06
CA LEU A 16 -6.06 32.31 -22.00
C LEU A 16 -5.99 30.85 -22.48
N LEU A 17 -5.04 30.48 -23.35
CA LEU A 17 -4.79 29.09 -23.74
C LEU A 17 -3.93 28.31 -22.73
N LEU A 18 -3.26 29.00 -21.78
CA LEU A 18 -2.51 28.37 -20.69
C LEU A 18 -3.39 27.98 -19.49
N VAL A 19 -4.65 28.42 -19.45
CA VAL A 19 -5.63 28.11 -18.38
C VAL A 19 -6.63 27.01 -18.78
N PHE A 20 -6.61 26.54 -20.03
CA PHE A 20 -7.52 25.47 -20.51
C PHE A 20 -6.84 24.14 -20.85
N PHE A 21 -5.55 23.99 -20.55
CA PHE A 21 -4.84 22.71 -20.62
C PHE A 21 -3.82 22.61 -19.47
N THR A 22 -4.27 22.72 -18.23
CA THR A 22 -3.76 21.78 -17.24
C THR A 22 -4.65 20.55 -17.36
N PRO A 23 -4.25 19.48 -18.07
CA PRO A 23 -4.68 18.18 -17.59
C PRO A 23 -4.29 18.20 -16.11
N ALA A 24 -5.25 17.92 -15.22
CA ALA A 24 -4.90 17.40 -13.92
C ALA A 24 -3.80 16.39 -14.21
N SER A 25 -2.58 16.68 -13.76
CA SER A 25 -1.51 15.73 -13.81
C SER A 25 -1.95 14.64 -12.85
N PHE A 26 -2.77 13.72 -13.34
CA PHE A 26 -2.85 12.39 -12.83
C PHE A 26 -1.43 11.87 -13.00
N ALA A 27 -0.62 12.05 -11.95
CA ALA A 27 0.54 11.21 -11.76
C ALA A 27 -0.02 9.79 -11.82
N GLY A 28 0.23 9.10 -12.93
CA GLY A 28 -0.13 7.69 -13.01
C GLY A 28 0.66 7.01 -11.90
N ASN A 29 -0.05 6.39 -10.96
CA ASN A 29 0.51 5.63 -9.84
C ASN A 29 1.17 4.32 -10.33
N TYR A 30 2.05 4.38 -11.33
CA TYR A 30 2.76 3.23 -11.91
C TYR A 30 4.26 3.28 -11.59
N GLU A 31 4.66 3.39 -10.33
CA GLU A 31 6.10 3.44 -10.02
C GLU A 31 6.84 2.11 -10.29
N ARG A 32 6.15 0.97 -10.45
CA ARG A 32 6.81 -0.35 -10.51
C ARG A 32 6.39 -1.19 -11.73
N THR A 33 6.99 -0.89 -12.90
CA THR A 33 6.85 -1.67 -14.13
C THR A 33 8.18 -2.33 -14.51
N PHE A 34 8.15 -3.64 -14.77
CA PHE A 34 9.30 -4.48 -15.10
C PHE A 34 9.18 -5.02 -16.52
N SER A 35 10.31 -5.33 -17.15
CA SER A 35 10.32 -5.99 -18.46
C SER A 35 11.28 -7.17 -18.48
N PHE A 36 10.80 -8.33 -18.91
CA PHE A 36 11.57 -9.57 -19.04
C PHE A 36 11.73 -9.91 -20.51
N HIS A 37 12.94 -10.27 -20.92
CA HIS A 37 13.19 -10.81 -22.24
C HIS A 37 12.65 -12.25 -22.29
N PHE A 38 11.87 -12.55 -23.32
CA PHE A 38 11.26 -13.86 -23.49
C PHE A 38 11.64 -14.42 -24.85
N GLN A 39 12.24 -15.60 -24.85
CA GLN A 39 12.58 -16.33 -26.06
C GLN A 39 12.06 -17.78 -25.98
N PHE A 40 11.12 -18.13 -26.85
CA PHE A 40 10.58 -19.49 -26.93
C PHE A 40 10.40 -19.89 -28.40
N GLY A 41 11.16 -20.89 -28.84
CA GLY A 41 11.21 -21.28 -30.25
C GLY A 41 11.67 -20.11 -31.14
N LEU A 42 10.81 -19.69 -32.06
CA LEU A 42 11.04 -18.53 -32.94
C LEU A 42 10.47 -17.22 -32.39
N VAL A 43 9.74 -17.27 -31.27
CA VAL A 43 9.14 -16.08 -30.65
C VAL A 43 10.19 -15.41 -29.78
N SER A 44 10.45 -14.13 -30.04
CA SER A 44 11.31 -13.27 -29.23
C SER A 44 10.61 -11.94 -28.97
N GLN A 45 10.27 -11.68 -27.71
CA GLN A 45 9.52 -10.49 -27.30
C GLN A 45 9.78 -10.16 -25.83
N LYS A 46 9.28 -9.01 -25.36
CA LYS A 46 9.34 -8.62 -23.95
C LYS A 46 8.01 -8.87 -23.25
N LEU A 47 8.04 -9.44 -22.06
CA LEU A 47 6.94 -9.46 -21.11
C LEU A 47 7.04 -8.21 -20.24
N TYR A 48 6.01 -7.39 -20.21
CA TYR A 48 5.89 -6.26 -19.28
C TYR A 48 5.01 -6.67 -18.11
N VAL A 49 5.46 -6.41 -16.88
CA VAL A 49 4.74 -6.70 -15.65
C VAL A 49 4.58 -5.42 -14.86
N SER A 50 3.38 -5.11 -14.38
CA SER A 50 3.11 -3.92 -13.57
C SER A 50 2.52 -4.34 -12.22
N VAL A 51 3.10 -3.81 -11.15
CA VAL A 51 2.72 -4.11 -9.78
C VAL A 51 2.15 -2.85 -9.12
N PRO A 52 0.91 -2.86 -8.62
CA PRO A 52 0.40 -1.76 -7.80
C PRO A 52 1.23 -1.59 -6.53
N SER A 53 1.53 -0.35 -6.14
CA SER A 53 2.32 -0.05 -4.94
C SER A 53 1.63 -0.57 -3.67
N SER A 54 0.32 -0.48 -3.60
CA SER A 54 -0.47 -1.01 -2.47
C SER A 54 -0.32 -2.51 -2.26
N LEU A 55 -0.13 -3.29 -3.34
CA LEU A 55 0.11 -4.73 -3.24
C LEU A 55 1.50 -5.02 -2.66
N TYR A 56 2.51 -4.23 -3.03
CA TYR A 56 3.83 -4.30 -2.42
C TYR A 56 3.75 -3.94 -0.94
N ASP A 57 3.16 -2.77 -0.60
CA ASP A 57 3.03 -2.29 0.78
C ASP A 57 2.30 -3.31 1.67
N TYR A 58 1.29 -3.99 1.12
CA TYR A 58 0.55 -5.04 1.82
C TYR A 58 1.42 -6.25 2.20
N TYR A 59 2.26 -6.73 1.28
CA TYR A 59 3.12 -7.88 1.54
C TYR A 59 4.34 -7.52 2.40
N ASP A 60 4.91 -6.34 2.19
CA ASP A 60 5.99 -5.77 3.01
C ASP A 60 5.55 -5.68 4.49
N ALA A 61 4.35 -5.14 4.74
CA ALA A 61 3.77 -5.04 6.08
C ALA A 61 3.47 -6.38 6.75
N LYS A 62 3.29 -7.48 5.99
CA LYS A 62 3.05 -8.80 6.58
C LYS A 62 4.27 -9.39 7.26
N THR A 63 5.48 -9.07 6.78
CA THR A 63 6.77 -9.64 7.19
C THR A 63 6.76 -11.18 7.33
N PRO A 64 7.40 -11.94 6.43
CA PRO A 64 7.41 -13.41 6.51
C PRO A 64 7.83 -13.96 7.88
N ARG A 65 7.03 -14.87 8.44
CA ARG A 65 7.35 -15.56 9.71
C ARG A 65 7.53 -17.04 9.45
N ILE A 66 8.78 -17.50 9.45
CA ILE A 66 9.13 -18.92 9.28
C ILE A 66 9.55 -19.48 10.62
N THR A 67 8.70 -20.30 11.22
CA THR A 67 8.98 -21.02 12.48
C THR A 67 9.22 -22.51 12.27
N ARG A 68 8.68 -23.05 11.17
CA ARG A 68 8.80 -24.44 10.73
C ARG A 68 9.04 -24.47 9.22
N ASP A 69 9.68 -25.53 8.74
CA ASP A 69 9.93 -25.71 7.30
C ASP A 69 8.64 -25.68 6.47
N SER A 70 7.52 -26.14 7.02
CA SER A 70 6.21 -26.10 6.34
C SER A 70 5.70 -24.67 6.09
N ASP A 71 6.20 -23.68 6.82
CA ASP A 71 5.69 -22.31 6.75
C ASP A 71 6.06 -21.62 5.43
N TYR A 72 7.10 -22.11 4.72
CA TYR A 72 7.43 -21.65 3.37
C TYR A 72 6.26 -21.81 2.39
N ALA A 73 5.41 -22.83 2.57
CA ALA A 73 4.24 -23.03 1.71
C ALA A 73 3.31 -21.81 1.74
N ALA A 74 3.12 -21.19 2.91
CA ALA A 74 2.23 -20.04 3.09
C ALA A 74 2.75 -18.76 2.42
N LEU A 75 4.03 -18.71 2.05
CA LEU A 75 4.64 -17.60 1.33
C LEU A 75 4.47 -17.71 -0.19
N VAL A 76 3.94 -18.83 -0.70
CA VAL A 76 3.59 -18.97 -2.11
C VAL A 76 2.24 -18.30 -2.35
N THR A 77 2.19 -17.37 -3.32
CA THR A 77 1.05 -16.47 -3.56
C THR A 77 0.55 -16.56 -5.02
N PRO A 78 -0.03 -17.68 -5.47
CA PRO A 78 -0.33 -17.92 -6.88
C PRO A 78 -1.29 -16.89 -7.49
N ASP A 79 -2.30 -16.48 -6.73
CA ASP A 79 -3.35 -15.57 -7.21
C ASP A 79 -2.78 -14.22 -7.68
N ALA A 80 -1.77 -13.69 -6.99
CA ALA A 80 -1.12 -12.44 -7.37
C ALA A 80 -0.49 -12.52 -8.78
N PHE A 81 -0.04 -13.71 -9.20
CA PHE A 81 0.71 -13.94 -10.45
C PHE A 81 -0.12 -14.56 -11.58
N LYS A 82 -1.45 -14.65 -11.42
CA LYS A 82 -2.35 -15.27 -12.40
C LYS A 82 -2.16 -14.70 -13.82
N GLN A 83 -2.09 -13.37 -13.97
CA GLN A 83 -1.90 -12.74 -15.28
C GLN A 83 -0.55 -13.11 -15.91
N VAL A 84 0.54 -13.14 -15.13
CA VAL A 84 1.86 -13.57 -15.63
C VAL A 84 1.78 -15.01 -16.12
N ALA A 85 1.18 -15.90 -15.33
CA ALA A 85 1.02 -17.29 -15.70
C ALA A 85 0.18 -17.48 -16.97
N GLU A 86 -0.94 -16.74 -17.11
CA GLU A 86 -1.77 -16.74 -18.31
C GLU A 86 -1.03 -16.23 -19.56
N ARG A 87 -0.21 -15.17 -19.43
CA ARG A 87 0.62 -14.68 -20.54
C ARG A 87 1.62 -15.73 -20.98
N LEU A 88 2.31 -16.39 -20.04
CA LEU A 88 3.27 -17.44 -20.35
C LEU A 88 2.58 -18.67 -20.96
N ARG A 89 1.44 -19.11 -20.41
CA ARG A 89 0.63 -20.19 -21.00
C ARG A 89 0.20 -19.88 -22.43
N SER A 90 -0.16 -18.63 -22.73
CA SER A 90 -0.60 -18.25 -24.10
C SER A 90 0.44 -18.50 -25.19
N VAL A 91 1.72 -18.66 -24.84
CA VAL A 91 2.83 -18.92 -25.78
C VAL A 91 3.44 -20.32 -25.62
N THR A 92 3.20 -21.01 -24.50
CA THR A 92 3.74 -22.36 -24.24
C THR A 92 2.71 -23.47 -24.31
N ASP A 93 1.41 -23.16 -24.42
CA ASP A 93 0.34 -24.17 -24.47
C ASP A 93 0.21 -24.83 -25.86
N HIS A 94 1.30 -25.48 -26.27
CA HIS A 94 1.46 -26.10 -27.57
C HIS A 94 2.09 -27.49 -27.44
N GLY A 95 1.37 -28.52 -27.89
CA GLY A 95 1.89 -29.89 -27.98
C GLY A 95 1.84 -30.68 -26.66
N GLU A 96 2.41 -31.88 -26.69
CA GLU A 96 2.30 -32.87 -25.60
C GLU A 96 3.14 -32.57 -24.35
N ARG A 97 4.00 -31.55 -24.42
CA ARG A 97 4.91 -31.15 -23.34
C ARG A 97 4.70 -29.71 -22.86
N SER A 98 3.51 -29.16 -23.07
CA SER A 98 3.19 -27.76 -22.74
C SER A 98 3.46 -27.40 -21.26
N ASP A 99 3.32 -28.36 -20.33
CA ASP A 99 3.65 -28.17 -18.92
C ASP A 99 5.16 -28.04 -18.66
N GLU A 100 5.98 -28.82 -19.37
CA GLU A 100 7.45 -28.70 -19.31
C GLU A 100 7.90 -27.36 -19.92
N ASP A 101 7.29 -26.98 -21.04
CA ASP A 101 7.57 -25.72 -21.73
C ASP A 101 7.15 -24.50 -20.89
N PHE A 102 5.98 -24.57 -20.23
CA PHE A 102 5.52 -23.55 -19.29
C PHE A 102 6.45 -23.42 -18.08
N ALA A 103 6.85 -24.54 -17.46
CA ALA A 103 7.77 -24.50 -16.32
C ALA A 103 9.14 -23.90 -16.70
N ASN A 104 9.68 -24.27 -17.86
CA ASN A 104 10.93 -23.69 -18.36
C ASN A 104 10.79 -22.20 -18.72
N ALA A 105 9.62 -21.78 -19.21
CA ALA A 105 9.31 -20.37 -19.46
C ALA A 105 9.27 -19.55 -18.15
N VAL A 106 8.76 -20.12 -17.06
CA VAL A 106 8.83 -19.49 -15.73
C VAL A 106 10.28 -19.38 -15.25
N LEU A 107 11.08 -20.44 -15.39
CA LEU A 107 12.51 -20.40 -15.03
C LEU A 107 13.25 -19.30 -15.80
N MET A 108 13.01 -19.18 -17.11
CA MET A 108 13.60 -18.11 -17.94
C MET A 108 13.24 -16.71 -17.45
N LEU A 109 12.05 -16.50 -16.89
CA LEU A 109 11.67 -15.22 -16.28
C LEU A 109 12.45 -15.00 -14.98
N VAL A 110 12.40 -15.96 -14.07
CA VAL A 110 13.00 -15.85 -12.72
C VAL A 110 14.52 -15.73 -12.79
N HIS A 111 15.18 -16.39 -13.75
CA HIS A 111 16.63 -16.31 -13.96
C HIS A 111 17.13 -14.93 -14.39
N GLN A 112 16.24 -14.02 -14.79
CA GLN A 112 16.60 -12.63 -15.08
C GLN A 112 16.68 -11.76 -13.83
N ILE A 113 16.23 -12.25 -12.68
CA ILE A 113 16.32 -11.56 -11.39
C ILE A 113 17.70 -11.86 -10.76
N PRO A 114 18.52 -10.84 -10.46
CA PRO A 114 19.83 -11.02 -9.84
C PRO A 114 19.79 -11.77 -8.52
N TYR A 115 20.81 -12.60 -8.29
CA TYR A 115 21.02 -13.22 -6.99
C TYR A 115 21.54 -12.20 -5.98
N ALA A 116 20.90 -12.11 -4.81
CA ALA A 116 21.34 -11.27 -3.71
C ALA A 116 21.06 -11.94 -2.36
N SER A 117 21.98 -11.82 -1.42
CA SER A 117 21.73 -12.25 -0.04
C SER A 117 20.76 -11.30 0.65
N GLY A 118 19.84 -11.83 1.43
CA GLY A 118 18.85 -11.07 2.17
C GLY A 118 17.95 -12.00 2.97
N ASP A 119 16.94 -11.43 3.61
CA ASP A 119 15.88 -12.18 4.26
C ASP A 119 14.91 -12.79 3.24
N VAL A 120 14.11 -13.76 3.70
CA VAL A 120 13.02 -14.32 2.88
C VAL A 120 11.91 -13.28 2.74
N LYS A 121 11.29 -13.25 1.55
CA LYS A 121 10.32 -12.24 1.12
C LYS A 121 9.16 -12.89 0.41
N TYR A 122 8.01 -12.20 0.34
CA TYR A 122 6.94 -12.64 -0.54
C TYR A 122 7.36 -12.49 -2.02
N PRO A 123 6.75 -13.28 -2.92
CA PRO A 123 7.01 -13.21 -4.36
C PRO A 123 6.88 -11.82 -4.98
N VAL A 124 5.91 -11.01 -4.54
CA VAL A 124 5.71 -9.63 -5.04
C VAL A 124 6.89 -8.73 -4.66
N GLU A 125 7.37 -8.81 -3.42
CA GLU A 125 8.57 -8.08 -2.98
C GLU A 125 9.79 -8.49 -3.80
N THR A 126 9.98 -9.79 -4.03
CA THR A 126 11.10 -10.33 -4.82
C THR A 126 11.12 -9.76 -6.24
N LEU A 127 9.96 -9.72 -6.89
CA LEU A 127 9.80 -9.12 -8.22
C LEU A 127 10.12 -7.62 -8.19
N VAL A 128 9.61 -6.93 -7.18
CA VAL A 128 9.65 -5.47 -7.09
C VAL A 128 11.04 -4.95 -6.75
N GLU A 129 11.72 -5.58 -5.81
CA GLU A 129 13.08 -5.26 -5.41
C GLU A 129 14.12 -5.75 -6.42
N ASN A 130 13.71 -6.64 -7.34
CA ASN A 130 14.55 -7.19 -8.40
C ASN A 130 15.85 -7.80 -7.87
N ALA A 131 15.75 -8.53 -6.76
CA ALA A 131 16.87 -9.19 -6.10
C ALA A 131 16.36 -10.31 -5.17
N GLY A 132 17.03 -11.46 -5.12
CA GLY A 132 16.64 -12.55 -4.22
C GLY A 132 17.66 -13.68 -4.13
N LYS A 133 17.56 -14.49 -3.06
CA LYS A 133 18.31 -15.75 -2.89
C LYS A 133 17.45 -16.96 -3.29
N CYS A 134 17.99 -18.18 -3.15
CA CYS A 134 17.34 -19.41 -3.63
C CYS A 134 15.90 -19.61 -3.14
N ASP A 135 15.60 -19.29 -1.87
CA ASP A 135 14.24 -19.41 -1.33
C ASP A 135 13.26 -18.42 -1.99
N THR A 136 13.57 -17.13 -2.03
CA THR A 136 12.72 -16.07 -2.61
C THR A 136 12.45 -16.29 -4.10
N LEU A 137 13.47 -16.66 -4.88
CA LEU A 137 13.32 -16.98 -6.29
C LEU A 137 12.47 -18.24 -6.50
N SER A 138 12.61 -19.24 -5.62
CA SER A 138 11.79 -20.45 -5.66
C SER A 138 10.32 -20.18 -5.28
N LEU A 139 10.08 -19.31 -4.30
CA LEU A 139 8.72 -18.88 -3.93
C LEU A 139 8.03 -18.15 -5.09
N LEU A 140 8.76 -17.28 -5.80
CA LEU A 140 8.27 -16.60 -7.00
C LEU A 140 7.96 -17.60 -8.13
N ALA A 141 8.90 -18.50 -8.45
CA ALA A 141 8.71 -19.51 -9.47
C ALA A 141 7.51 -20.43 -9.14
N ALA A 142 7.43 -20.93 -7.91
CA ALA A 142 6.33 -21.77 -7.44
C ALA A 142 4.97 -21.05 -7.54
N SER A 143 4.93 -19.75 -7.22
CA SER A 143 3.70 -18.96 -7.30
C SER A 143 3.20 -18.85 -8.75
N ILE A 144 4.09 -18.52 -9.69
CA ILE A 144 3.73 -18.43 -11.12
C ILE A 144 3.35 -19.82 -11.68
N MET A 145 4.13 -20.86 -11.38
CA MET A 145 3.86 -22.22 -11.87
C MET A 145 2.52 -22.77 -11.36
N LYS A 146 2.25 -22.61 -10.06
CA LYS A 146 0.97 -23.01 -9.45
C LYS A 146 -0.21 -22.21 -10.02
N ALA A 147 -0.03 -20.91 -10.25
CA ALA A 147 -1.04 -20.05 -10.88
C ALA A 147 -1.37 -20.50 -12.31
N GLY A 148 -0.38 -21.02 -13.05
CA GLY A 148 -0.56 -21.61 -14.37
C GLY A 148 -1.06 -23.05 -14.37
N GLY A 149 -1.51 -23.57 -13.23
CA GLY A 149 -2.13 -24.89 -13.10
C GLY A 149 -1.17 -26.06 -12.98
N LEU A 150 0.13 -25.82 -12.78
CA LEU A 150 1.07 -26.91 -12.49
C LEU A 150 0.91 -27.38 -11.05
N ASP A 151 1.04 -28.69 -10.87
CA ASP A 151 1.20 -29.29 -9.54
C ASP A 151 2.68 -29.18 -9.12
N VAL A 152 2.93 -28.34 -8.11
CA VAL A 152 4.27 -27.98 -7.66
C VAL A 152 4.41 -28.07 -6.14
N VAL A 153 5.62 -28.39 -5.72
CA VAL A 153 6.06 -28.48 -4.31
C VAL A 153 7.33 -27.67 -4.12
N LEU A 154 7.70 -27.37 -2.88
CA LEU A 154 9.04 -26.88 -2.57
C LEU A 154 9.93 -28.07 -2.17
N LEU A 155 11.16 -28.05 -2.65
CA LEU A 155 12.22 -29.01 -2.34
C LEU A 155 13.23 -28.32 -1.42
N TYR A 156 13.19 -28.64 -0.13
CA TYR A 156 14.09 -28.05 0.85
C TYR A 156 15.27 -28.97 1.16
N PHE A 157 16.46 -28.61 0.68
CA PHE A 157 17.73 -29.28 0.93
C PHE A 157 18.38 -28.68 2.18
N LYS A 158 18.17 -29.33 3.33
CA LYS A 158 18.55 -28.80 4.65
C LYS A 158 20.06 -28.63 4.81
N GLU A 159 20.82 -29.65 4.44
CA GLU A 159 22.28 -29.65 4.59
C GLU A 159 22.94 -28.59 3.69
N ALA A 160 22.40 -28.42 2.47
CA ALA A 160 22.85 -27.41 1.53
C ALA A 160 22.27 -25.99 1.80
N HIS A 161 21.37 -25.84 2.79
CA HIS A 161 20.61 -24.62 3.04
C HIS A 161 19.97 -24.03 1.76
N HIS A 162 19.43 -24.90 0.89
CA HIS A 162 18.92 -24.53 -0.43
C HIS A 162 17.47 -24.93 -0.61
N ILE A 163 16.65 -24.03 -1.18
CA ILE A 163 15.25 -24.31 -1.52
C ILE A 163 15.10 -24.22 -3.03
N ASN A 164 14.33 -25.16 -3.57
CA ASN A 164 13.98 -25.21 -4.98
C ASN A 164 12.51 -25.53 -5.21
N VAL A 165 12.09 -25.47 -6.48
CA VAL A 165 10.76 -25.94 -6.90
C VAL A 165 10.85 -27.38 -7.40
N GLY A 166 9.87 -28.20 -7.04
CA GLY A 166 9.62 -29.51 -7.62
C GLY A 166 8.37 -29.46 -8.49
N VAL A 167 8.48 -29.82 -9.76
CA VAL A 167 7.37 -29.76 -10.72
C VAL A 167 6.92 -31.17 -11.07
N TYR A 168 5.65 -31.48 -10.85
CA TYR A 168 5.09 -32.76 -11.30
C TYR A 168 4.97 -32.76 -12.82
N LEU A 169 5.60 -33.74 -13.48
CA LEU A 169 5.40 -34.05 -14.88
C LEU A 169 5.18 -35.56 -15.03
N PRO A 170 4.20 -36.01 -15.83
CA PRO A 170 3.93 -37.44 -16.03
C PRO A 170 4.98 -38.15 -16.90
N TYR A 171 6.05 -37.46 -17.28
CA TYR A 171 7.14 -37.94 -18.11
C TYR A 171 8.48 -37.35 -17.65
N THR A 172 9.59 -37.93 -18.11
CA THR A 172 10.93 -37.38 -17.88
C THR A 172 11.17 -36.12 -18.72
N PRO A 173 11.52 -34.98 -18.11
CA PRO A 173 11.85 -33.75 -18.84
C PRO A 173 13.15 -33.92 -19.63
N ARG A 174 13.34 -33.08 -20.65
CA ARG A 174 14.53 -33.17 -21.53
C ARG A 174 15.81 -32.69 -20.85
N GLY A 175 15.68 -31.81 -19.85
CA GLY A 175 16.80 -31.08 -19.28
C GLY A 175 17.54 -30.24 -20.33
N THR A 176 18.64 -29.63 -19.91
CA THR A 176 19.51 -28.83 -20.80
C THR A 176 20.51 -29.70 -21.54
N TRP A 177 21.06 -30.70 -20.86
CA TRP A 177 22.11 -31.54 -21.40
C TRP A 177 21.67 -32.99 -21.54
N TRP A 178 21.66 -33.49 -22.78
CA TRP A 178 21.17 -34.84 -23.10
C TRP A 178 21.92 -35.99 -22.40
N TRP A 179 23.11 -35.74 -21.85
CA TRP A 179 23.93 -36.74 -21.15
C TRP A 179 23.77 -36.71 -19.62
N LEU A 180 23.14 -35.67 -19.07
CA LEU A 180 22.86 -35.59 -17.64
C LEU A 180 21.45 -36.15 -17.40
N PRO A 181 21.29 -37.15 -16.51
CA PRO A 181 19.97 -37.66 -16.19
C PRO A 181 19.18 -36.59 -15.45
N ALA A 182 17.90 -36.44 -15.81
CA ALA A 182 16.99 -35.57 -15.08
C ALA A 182 16.78 -36.09 -13.65
N THR A 183 16.77 -35.19 -12.68
CA THR A 183 16.60 -35.51 -11.26
C THR A 183 15.18 -35.17 -10.81
N GLY A 184 14.55 -36.11 -10.11
CA GLY A 184 13.22 -35.90 -9.55
C GLY A 184 12.97 -36.81 -8.36
N TYR A 185 12.11 -36.35 -7.47
CA TYR A 185 11.84 -36.92 -6.16
C TYR A 185 10.39 -37.38 -6.07
N GLU A 186 10.16 -38.54 -5.46
CA GLU A 186 8.82 -39.12 -5.36
C GLU A 186 8.12 -38.70 -4.07
N SER A 187 6.86 -38.28 -4.19
CA SER A 187 5.98 -38.01 -3.05
C SER A 187 4.54 -38.33 -3.42
N SER A 188 3.83 -39.07 -2.55
CA SER A 188 2.41 -39.42 -2.73
C SER A 188 2.08 -40.05 -4.09
N GLY A 189 2.99 -40.87 -4.64
CA GLY A 189 2.82 -41.53 -5.94
C GLY A 189 3.04 -40.62 -7.16
N ARG A 190 3.51 -39.39 -6.97
CA ARG A 190 3.89 -38.44 -8.01
C ARG A 190 5.40 -38.21 -7.99
N LYS A 191 5.99 -37.99 -9.16
CA LYS A 191 7.41 -37.64 -9.30
C LYS A 191 7.56 -36.16 -9.64
N TYR A 192 8.22 -35.42 -8.76
CA TYR A 192 8.48 -33.99 -8.89
C TYR A 192 9.91 -33.77 -9.37
N TRP A 193 10.06 -33.18 -10.55
CA TRP A 193 11.35 -32.87 -11.15
C TRP A 193 11.86 -31.53 -10.63
N ILE A 194 13.14 -31.48 -10.25
CA ILE A 194 13.74 -30.26 -9.73
C ILE A 194 13.71 -29.15 -10.78
N ALA A 195 13.45 -27.91 -10.37
CA ALA A 195 13.46 -26.74 -11.24
C ALA A 195 14.31 -25.65 -10.58
N GLU A 196 15.62 -25.65 -10.90
CA GLU A 196 16.59 -24.74 -10.30
C GLU A 196 16.32 -23.27 -10.62
N CYS A 197 15.96 -22.49 -9.61
CA CYS A 197 15.52 -21.11 -9.75
C CYS A 197 16.65 -20.07 -9.73
N THR A 198 17.89 -20.45 -9.35
CA THR A 198 19.04 -19.55 -9.37
C THR A 198 19.79 -19.60 -10.70
N ALA A 199 20.07 -18.44 -11.30
CA ALA A 199 20.62 -18.31 -12.65
C ALA A 199 22.13 -18.64 -12.80
N ALA A 200 22.65 -19.62 -12.04
CA ALA A 200 24.06 -20.01 -12.14
C ALA A 200 24.41 -20.62 -13.52
N MET A 201 23.44 -21.27 -14.16
CA MET A 201 23.50 -21.80 -15.53
C MET A 201 22.10 -21.71 -16.17
N GLU A 202 21.96 -22.11 -17.43
CA GLU A 202 20.67 -22.19 -18.15
C GLU A 202 19.83 -23.39 -17.68
N TRP A 203 19.55 -23.49 -16.38
CA TRP A 203 18.84 -24.64 -15.82
C TRP A 203 17.43 -24.79 -16.39
N LYS A 204 17.08 -26.02 -16.77
CA LYS A 204 15.73 -26.43 -17.13
C LYS A 204 15.19 -27.39 -16.08
N VAL A 205 13.88 -27.60 -16.10
CA VAL A 205 13.24 -28.61 -15.26
C VAL A 205 13.92 -29.97 -15.50
N GLY A 206 14.33 -30.61 -14.41
CA GLY A 206 15.10 -31.84 -14.37
C GLY A 206 16.61 -31.64 -14.18
N ASP A 207 17.17 -30.47 -14.49
CA ASP A 207 18.60 -30.23 -14.28
C ASP A 207 18.90 -29.98 -12.80
N VAL A 208 19.93 -30.65 -12.27
CA VAL A 208 20.34 -30.53 -10.87
C VAL A 208 21.75 -29.94 -10.76
N PRO A 209 21.97 -28.94 -9.89
CA PRO A 209 23.32 -28.50 -9.55
C PRO A 209 24.12 -29.66 -8.94
N PRO A 210 25.43 -29.82 -9.25
CA PRO A 210 26.24 -30.90 -8.71
C PRO A 210 26.24 -31.00 -7.18
N VAL A 211 26.12 -29.86 -6.48
CA VAL A 211 26.03 -29.78 -5.01
C VAL A 211 24.77 -30.46 -4.45
N LEU A 212 23.70 -30.56 -5.24
CA LEU A 212 22.42 -31.15 -4.82
C LEU A 212 22.19 -32.56 -5.36
N ALA A 213 23.08 -33.06 -6.22
CA ALA A 213 22.85 -34.30 -6.97
C ALA A 213 22.72 -35.55 -6.09
N GLU A 214 23.35 -35.55 -4.91
CA GLU A 214 23.32 -36.65 -3.94
C GLU A 214 22.45 -36.35 -2.71
N GLU A 215 21.87 -35.15 -2.64
CA GLU A 215 21.05 -34.69 -1.53
C GLU A 215 19.59 -35.12 -1.68
N GLN A 216 18.93 -35.40 -0.55
CA GLN A 216 17.49 -35.70 -0.51
C GLN A 216 16.74 -34.51 0.10
N PRO A 217 15.80 -33.89 -0.64
CA PRO A 217 15.05 -32.76 -0.14
C PRO A 217 13.93 -33.22 0.79
N TRP A 218 13.62 -32.36 1.75
CA TRP A 218 12.32 -32.38 2.41
C TRP A 218 11.28 -31.77 1.46
N ILE A 219 10.24 -32.52 1.14
CA ILE A 219 9.18 -32.07 0.21
C ILE A 219 8.10 -31.34 1.01
N ILE A 220 7.89 -30.07 0.68
CA ILE A 220 6.87 -29.21 1.28
C ILE A 220 5.74 -29.05 0.27
N THR A 221 4.56 -29.59 0.58
CA THR A 221 3.36 -29.47 -0.24
C THR A 221 2.76 -28.07 -0.16
N LEU A 222 2.21 -27.59 -1.28
CA LEU A 222 1.59 -26.27 -1.37
C LEU A 222 0.08 -26.30 -1.12
N GLU A 223 -0.39 -27.21 -0.25
CA GLU A 223 -1.79 -27.26 0.19
C GLU A 223 -2.15 -26.05 1.07
N ASN A 224 -1.18 -25.55 1.83
CA ASN A 224 -1.31 -24.39 2.71
C ASN A 224 -0.77 -23.10 2.07
N SER A 225 -0.72 -23.01 0.74
CA SER A 225 -0.39 -21.74 0.08
C SER A 225 -1.39 -20.65 0.44
N GLU A 226 -0.97 -19.38 0.36
CA GLU A 226 -1.84 -18.27 0.71
C GLU A 226 -3.19 -18.39 -0.04
N PRO A 227 -4.34 -18.30 0.67
CA PRO A 227 -5.64 -18.38 0.05
C PRO A 227 -5.88 -17.18 -0.88
N ALA A 228 -6.96 -17.26 -1.66
CA ALA A 228 -7.29 -16.26 -2.66
C ALA A 228 -7.59 -14.88 -2.06
N LEU A 229 -6.56 -14.03 -1.87
CA LEU A 229 -6.57 -12.57 -1.62
C LEU A 229 -5.15 -12.10 -1.28
N PRO A 230 -4.49 -11.29 -2.14
CA PRO A 230 -4.83 -9.89 -2.40
C PRO A 230 -4.90 -9.57 -3.92
N ALA A 231 -4.70 -8.31 -4.33
CA ALA A 231 -4.75 -7.87 -5.74
C ALA A 231 -3.80 -8.65 -6.65
N GLN A 232 -4.14 -8.71 -7.94
CA GLN A 232 -3.29 -9.33 -8.98
C GLN A 232 -2.27 -8.31 -9.50
N ILE A 233 -1.23 -8.79 -10.19
CA ILE A 233 -0.35 -7.94 -10.99
C ILE A 233 -0.76 -8.01 -12.46
N ALA A 234 -0.51 -6.95 -13.21
CA ALA A 234 -0.79 -6.89 -14.64
C ALA A 234 0.39 -7.44 -15.45
N ALA A 235 0.11 -8.08 -16.59
CA ALA A 235 1.15 -8.60 -17.47
C ALA A 235 0.75 -8.59 -18.94
N GLY A 236 1.60 -8.05 -19.81
CA GLY A 236 1.34 -7.90 -21.25
C GLY A 236 2.58 -8.11 -22.12
N TRP A 237 2.36 -8.39 -23.41
CA TRP A 237 3.42 -8.70 -24.37
C TRP A 237 3.76 -7.52 -25.28
N GLY A 238 5.04 -7.38 -25.65
CA GLY A 238 5.50 -6.58 -26.78
C GLY A 238 5.66 -5.08 -26.49
N SER A 239 4.81 -4.49 -25.66
CA SER A 239 4.88 -3.06 -25.28
C SER A 239 4.53 -2.83 -23.81
N PRO A 240 5.03 -1.73 -23.20
CA PRO A 240 4.56 -1.31 -21.88
C PRO A 240 3.04 -1.16 -21.85
N LEU A 241 2.44 -1.55 -20.72
CA LEU A 241 1.00 -1.45 -20.52
C LEU A 241 0.60 0.02 -20.33
N PRO A 242 -0.47 0.51 -20.99
CA PRO A 242 -1.04 1.82 -20.71
C PRO A 242 -1.55 1.89 -19.27
N SER A 243 -1.51 3.10 -18.68
CA SER A 243 -1.90 3.34 -17.29
C SER A 243 -3.42 3.53 -17.16
N ALA A 244 -3.98 3.03 -16.06
CA ALA A 244 -5.29 3.43 -15.57
C ALA A 244 -5.18 4.46 -14.43
N SER A 245 -6.30 5.07 -14.07
CA SER A 245 -6.45 5.79 -12.81
C SER A 245 -7.61 5.20 -12.00
N LEU A 246 -7.45 5.22 -10.68
CA LEU A 246 -8.46 4.79 -9.73
C LEU A 246 -8.64 5.93 -8.72
N THR A 247 -9.86 6.37 -8.50
CA THR A 247 -10.17 7.41 -7.52
C THR A 247 -10.75 6.77 -6.26
N ILE A 248 -10.65 7.47 -5.12
CA ILE A 248 -11.36 7.09 -3.89
C ILE A 248 -12.15 8.27 -3.31
N THR A 249 -13.32 7.96 -2.77
CA THR A 249 -14.15 8.88 -2.01
C THR A 249 -14.87 8.15 -0.88
N LEU A 250 -15.34 8.93 0.08
CA LEU A 250 -16.08 8.46 1.24
C LEU A 250 -17.43 9.19 1.29
N SER A 251 -18.47 8.45 1.66
CA SER A 251 -19.81 9.00 1.87
C SER A 251 -20.51 8.30 3.04
N ALA A 252 -21.53 8.95 3.60
CA ALA A 252 -22.35 8.36 4.65
C ALA A 252 -23.29 7.29 4.08
N ALA A 253 -23.56 6.24 4.86
CA ALA A 253 -24.62 5.30 4.53
C ALA A 253 -26.00 5.97 4.62
N ALA A 254 -26.92 5.58 3.73
CA ALA A 254 -28.28 6.10 3.71
C ALA A 254 -29.08 5.76 4.97
N GLU A 255 -28.80 4.60 5.58
CA GLU A 255 -29.44 4.15 6.82
C GLU A 255 -28.36 3.96 7.89
N LEU A 256 -28.44 4.77 8.95
CA LEU A 256 -27.57 4.65 10.12
C LEU A 256 -28.22 3.73 11.14
N SER A 257 -27.52 2.65 11.50
CA SER A 257 -27.98 1.74 12.55
C SER A 257 -27.44 2.15 13.92
N LEU A 258 -28.14 1.79 15.00
CA LEU A 258 -27.69 2.06 16.38
C LEU A 258 -26.46 1.24 16.79
N GLU A 259 -26.22 0.11 16.13
CA GLU A 259 -25.17 -0.84 16.51
C GLU A 259 -23.94 -0.81 15.59
N LYS A 260 -24.06 -0.23 14.39
CA LYS A 260 -23.01 -0.23 13.36
C LYS A 260 -22.82 1.15 12.77
N ARG A 261 -21.55 1.60 12.76
CA ARG A 261 -21.14 2.80 12.02
C ARG A 261 -20.84 2.41 10.58
N GLN A 262 -21.75 2.73 9.68
CA GLN A 262 -21.65 2.31 8.29
C GLN A 262 -21.23 3.49 7.42
N LEU A 263 -20.10 3.32 6.74
CA LEU A 263 -19.58 4.28 5.76
C LEU A 263 -19.50 3.59 4.40
N ILE A 264 -19.56 4.38 3.33
CA ILE A 264 -19.44 3.86 1.97
C ILE A 264 -18.16 4.41 1.36
N VAL A 265 -17.22 3.50 1.07
CA VAL A 265 -16.02 3.80 0.28
C VAL A 265 -16.35 3.50 -1.17
N SER A 266 -16.15 4.46 -2.06
CA SER A 266 -16.46 4.28 -3.49
C SER A 266 -15.44 5.01 -4.34
N GLY A 267 -15.50 4.79 -5.66
CA GLY A 267 -14.58 5.42 -6.60
C GLY A 267 -14.84 4.96 -8.02
N VAL A 268 -13.98 5.41 -8.93
CA VAL A 268 -14.12 5.14 -10.37
C VAL A 268 -12.79 4.70 -10.95
N LEU A 269 -12.82 3.59 -11.68
CA LEU A 269 -11.72 3.09 -12.51
C LEU A 269 -11.83 3.72 -13.91
N THR A 270 -10.74 4.34 -14.37
CA THR A 270 -10.64 4.94 -15.71
C THR A 270 -9.46 4.34 -16.48
N PRO A 271 -9.67 3.84 -17.71
CA PRO A 271 -10.93 3.78 -18.45
C PRO A 271 -11.94 2.81 -17.82
N ALA A 272 -13.23 3.09 -18.02
CA ALA A 272 -14.32 2.29 -17.46
C ALA A 272 -14.27 0.84 -17.95
N ARG A 273 -14.34 -0.10 -17.00
CA ARG A 273 -14.35 -1.55 -17.23
C ARG A 273 -15.28 -2.19 -16.21
N GLU A 274 -16.09 -3.15 -16.66
CA GLU A 274 -17.08 -3.87 -15.84
C GLU A 274 -16.49 -5.16 -15.27
N ASN A 275 -16.94 -5.55 -14.07
CA ASN A 275 -16.55 -6.78 -13.38
C ASN A 275 -15.04 -6.87 -13.09
N GLU A 276 -14.35 -5.73 -12.97
CA GLU A 276 -12.98 -5.68 -12.54
C GLU A 276 -12.92 -5.71 -11.00
N ILE A 277 -12.02 -6.52 -10.45
CA ILE A 277 -11.88 -6.66 -8.99
C ILE A 277 -11.04 -5.50 -8.46
N VAL A 278 -11.65 -4.68 -7.61
CA VAL A 278 -10.98 -3.64 -6.82
C VAL A 278 -10.79 -4.16 -5.40
N VAL A 279 -9.55 -4.10 -4.91
CA VAL A 279 -9.17 -4.47 -3.55
C VAL A 279 -9.05 -3.21 -2.70
N LEU A 280 -9.72 -3.18 -1.54
CA LEU A 280 -9.56 -2.15 -0.54
C LEU A 280 -8.62 -2.64 0.55
N TYR A 281 -7.49 -1.97 0.70
CA TYR A 281 -6.56 -2.15 1.80
C TYR A 281 -6.91 -1.19 2.93
N VAL A 282 -7.24 -1.71 4.10
CA VAL A 282 -7.67 -0.94 5.28
C VAL A 282 -6.70 -1.23 6.42
N SER A 283 -5.98 -0.22 6.89
CA SER A 283 -5.11 -0.32 8.06
C SER A 283 -5.66 0.48 9.23
N HIS A 284 -5.72 -0.13 10.41
CA HIS A 284 -6.08 0.54 11.66
C HIS A 284 -4.82 0.92 12.42
N ASN A 285 -4.65 2.23 12.67
CA ASN A 285 -3.48 2.83 13.33
C ASN A 285 -2.12 2.48 12.70
N GLY A 286 -2.11 2.14 11.40
CA GLY A 286 -0.87 1.90 10.64
C GLY A 286 -0.20 0.54 10.90
N ILE A 287 -0.81 -0.38 11.66
CA ILE A 287 -0.15 -1.62 12.11
C ILE A 287 -0.24 -2.75 11.08
N ALA A 288 -1.44 -3.06 10.58
CA ALA A 288 -1.68 -4.16 9.66
C ALA A 288 -2.80 -3.81 8.69
N TYR A 289 -2.70 -4.30 7.45
CA TYR A 289 -3.72 -4.12 6.43
C TYR A 289 -4.67 -5.32 6.36
N ASP A 290 -5.95 -5.08 6.58
CA ASP A 290 -7.02 -5.96 6.12
C ASP A 290 -7.30 -5.68 4.63
N ALA A 291 -7.69 -6.71 3.89
CA ALA A 291 -8.01 -6.60 2.46
C ALA A 291 -9.45 -7.04 2.18
N TYR A 292 -10.21 -6.19 1.49
CA TYR A 292 -11.59 -6.44 1.08
C TYR A 292 -11.71 -6.35 -0.45
N ARG A 293 -12.67 -7.05 -1.05
CA ARG A 293 -12.92 -7.01 -2.50
C ARG A 293 -14.27 -6.39 -2.81
N THR A 294 -14.31 -5.68 -3.92
CA THR A 294 -15.52 -5.21 -4.61
C THR A 294 -15.30 -5.29 -6.11
N GLU A 295 -16.37 -5.20 -6.89
CA GLU A 295 -16.30 -5.21 -8.35
C GLU A 295 -16.77 -3.87 -8.92
N THR A 296 -16.28 -3.53 -10.11
CA THR A 296 -16.72 -2.36 -10.87
C THR A 296 -17.98 -2.66 -11.68
N ASP A 297 -18.85 -1.65 -11.82
CA ASP A 297 -19.97 -1.68 -12.74
C ASP A 297 -19.57 -1.30 -14.19
N SER A 298 -20.55 -1.22 -15.10
CA SER A 298 -20.32 -0.87 -16.51
C SER A 298 -19.72 0.52 -16.74
N CYS A 299 -19.80 1.40 -15.74
CA CYS A 299 -19.22 2.75 -15.76
C CYS A 299 -17.82 2.78 -15.12
N GLY A 300 -17.30 1.65 -14.66
CA GLY A 300 -16.06 1.56 -13.89
C GLY A 300 -16.22 2.00 -12.43
N CYS A 301 -17.44 2.24 -11.95
CA CYS A 301 -17.68 2.66 -10.57
C CYS A 301 -17.63 1.45 -9.64
N TYR A 302 -17.01 1.58 -8.48
CA TYR A 302 -17.03 0.57 -7.42
C TYR A 302 -17.56 1.16 -6.12
N SER A 303 -18.12 0.30 -5.25
CA SER A 303 -18.67 0.72 -3.96
C SER A 303 -18.55 -0.40 -2.92
N PHE A 304 -18.00 -0.06 -1.77
CA PHE A 304 -17.81 -0.95 -0.63
C PHE A 304 -18.46 -0.37 0.62
N SER A 305 -19.37 -1.14 1.20
CA SER A 305 -20.00 -0.82 2.48
C SER A 305 -19.10 -1.25 3.63
N TRP A 306 -18.48 -0.27 4.28
CA TRP A 306 -17.56 -0.47 5.38
C TRP A 306 -18.26 -0.34 6.74
N ASN A 307 -18.26 -1.42 7.51
CA ASN A 307 -18.75 -1.42 8.89
C ASN A 307 -17.61 -1.14 9.87
N VAL A 308 -17.59 0.06 10.44
CA VAL A 308 -16.54 0.52 11.35
C VAL A 308 -16.90 0.21 12.80
N THR A 309 -16.21 -0.75 13.40
CA THR A 309 -16.52 -1.19 14.77
C THR A 309 -15.72 -0.43 15.84
N SER A 310 -14.49 -0.03 15.53
CA SER A 310 -13.57 0.57 16.52
C SER A 310 -13.30 2.04 16.22
N SER A 311 -12.96 2.81 17.24
CA SER A 311 -12.44 4.16 17.08
C SER A 311 -10.96 4.17 16.72
N GLY A 312 -10.46 5.31 16.27
CA GLY A 312 -9.07 5.52 15.91
C GLY A 312 -8.92 6.00 14.47
N THR A 313 -7.71 5.84 13.95
CA THR A 313 -7.34 6.33 12.62
C THR A 313 -7.24 5.16 11.66
N TYR A 314 -7.91 5.27 10.52
CA TYR A 314 -7.89 4.27 9.47
C TYR A 314 -7.25 4.82 8.21
N TYR A 315 -6.42 4.02 7.56
CA TYR A 315 -5.85 4.32 6.25
C TYR A 315 -6.46 3.37 5.24
N VAL A 316 -7.19 3.92 4.28
CA VAL A 316 -7.89 3.16 3.25
C VAL A 316 -7.30 3.51 1.88
N ARG A 317 -6.94 2.49 1.11
CA ARG A 317 -6.50 2.65 -0.28
C ARG A 317 -7.21 1.61 -1.14
N ALA A 318 -7.77 2.03 -2.26
CA ALA A 318 -8.30 1.12 -3.26
C ALA A 318 -7.22 0.80 -4.29
N SER A 319 -7.24 -0.42 -4.82
CA SER A 319 -6.29 -0.90 -5.81
C SER A 319 -6.97 -1.77 -6.85
N TRP A 320 -6.63 -1.54 -8.10
CA TRP A 320 -6.94 -2.44 -9.19
C TRP A 320 -5.64 -3.03 -9.73
N GLY A 321 -5.57 -4.36 -9.80
CA GLY A 321 -4.37 -5.09 -10.21
C GLY A 321 -3.96 -4.92 -11.67
N GLY A 322 -4.86 -4.39 -12.50
CA GLY A 322 -4.70 -4.35 -13.95
C GLY A 322 -4.89 -5.72 -14.59
N ASN A 323 -4.58 -5.80 -15.88
CA ASN A 323 -4.84 -6.99 -16.68
C ASN A 323 -3.82 -7.14 -17.83
N ALA A 324 -4.21 -7.92 -18.84
CA ALA A 324 -3.45 -8.14 -20.07
C ALA A 324 -3.08 -6.88 -20.86
N GLU A 325 -3.94 -5.87 -20.76
CA GLU A 325 -4.00 -4.73 -21.67
C GLU A 325 -3.68 -3.42 -20.98
N VAL A 326 -3.82 -3.34 -19.66
CA VAL A 326 -3.71 -2.10 -18.89
C VAL A 326 -3.00 -2.39 -17.56
N ALA A 327 -2.10 -1.51 -17.18
CA ALA A 327 -1.42 -1.54 -15.90
C ALA A 327 -2.40 -1.32 -14.75
N GLY A 328 -2.08 -1.86 -13.58
CA GLY A 328 -2.86 -1.62 -12.37
C GLY A 328 -2.81 -0.14 -11.95
N ALA A 329 -3.73 0.23 -11.05
CA ALA A 329 -3.82 1.58 -10.52
C ALA A 329 -4.22 1.54 -9.04
N ASP A 330 -3.55 2.38 -8.25
CA ASP A 330 -3.92 2.66 -6.87
C ASP A 330 -4.64 3.99 -6.77
N SER A 331 -5.60 4.09 -5.86
CA SER A 331 -6.17 5.36 -5.45
C SER A 331 -5.24 6.14 -4.55
N GLU A 332 -5.61 7.38 -4.26
CA GLU A 332 -5.02 8.14 -3.16
C GLU A 332 -5.28 7.43 -1.82
N VAL A 333 -4.53 7.79 -0.78
CA VAL A 333 -4.81 7.31 0.58
C VAL A 333 -5.93 8.15 1.17
N LEU A 334 -6.99 7.49 1.60
CA LEU A 334 -8.07 8.05 2.38
C LEU A 334 -7.79 7.79 3.87
N THR A 335 -7.49 8.85 4.61
CA THR A 335 -7.31 8.78 6.07
C THR A 335 -8.63 9.09 6.74
N VAL A 336 -9.20 8.13 7.49
CA VAL A 336 -10.50 8.28 8.16
C VAL A 336 -10.32 8.25 9.67
N PHE A 337 -10.68 9.35 10.32
CA PHE A 337 -10.77 9.45 11.76
C PHE A 337 -12.17 9.08 12.24
N ILE A 338 -12.22 8.16 13.20
CA ILE A 338 -13.44 7.65 13.79
C ILE A 338 -13.37 7.91 15.29
N GLY A 339 -14.24 8.78 15.80
CA GLY A 339 -14.35 9.08 17.23
C GLY A 339 -14.75 7.86 18.07
N PHE A 340 -14.69 7.96 19.40
CA PHE A 340 -15.14 6.87 20.28
C PHE A 340 -16.61 6.52 20.01
N PRO A 341 -17.00 5.23 19.98
CA PRO A 341 -18.39 4.82 19.88
C PRO A 341 -19.08 5.14 21.21
N ALA A 342 -19.41 6.40 21.42
CA ALA A 342 -20.29 6.78 22.49
C ALA A 342 -21.70 6.57 21.94
N SER A 343 -22.31 5.41 22.18
CA SER A 343 -23.77 5.29 22.15
C SER A 343 -24.29 6.20 23.26
N LEU A 344 -24.40 7.50 22.95
CA LEU A 344 -24.85 8.49 23.89
C LEU A 344 -26.36 8.47 23.89
N VAL A 345 -26.94 7.94 24.97
CA VAL A 345 -28.28 8.35 25.35
C VAL A 345 -28.11 9.71 26.03
N GLN A 346 -28.54 10.77 25.34
CA GLN A 346 -28.59 12.11 25.92
C GLN A 346 -29.97 12.32 26.53
N PHE A 347 -30.02 12.64 27.81
CA PHE A 347 -31.25 13.01 28.48
C PHE A 347 -31.35 14.53 28.59
N GLU A 348 -32.47 15.09 28.14
CA GLU A 348 -32.73 16.52 28.20
C GLU A 348 -33.73 16.83 29.33
N SER A 349 -33.34 17.74 30.24
CA SER A 349 -34.22 18.32 31.25
C SER A 349 -34.00 19.83 31.35
N VAL A 350 -34.93 20.55 31.97
CA VAL A 350 -34.97 22.02 32.07
C VAL A 350 -33.74 22.67 32.75
N GLY A 351 -32.76 21.88 33.23
CA GLY A 351 -31.51 22.42 33.78
C GLY A 351 -30.31 21.46 33.80
N TYR A 352 -30.39 20.29 33.15
CA TYR A 352 -29.30 19.31 33.12
C TYR A 352 -29.23 18.58 31.79
N TYR A 353 -28.01 18.40 31.29
CA TYR A 353 -27.67 17.46 30.23
C TYR A 353 -26.79 16.37 30.84
N TYR A 354 -27.18 15.11 30.71
CA TYR A 354 -26.29 14.00 31.02
C TYR A 354 -26.26 12.99 29.87
N THR A 355 -25.06 12.48 29.64
CA THR A 355 -24.73 11.53 28.58
C THR A 355 -24.41 10.18 29.20
N TYR A 356 -25.20 9.15 28.88
CA TYR A 356 -25.02 7.78 29.40
C TYR A 356 -24.66 6.82 28.25
N GLY A 357 -23.65 5.95 28.48
CA GLY A 357 -23.19 4.90 27.56
C GLY A 357 -23.02 3.56 28.29
N ARG A 358 -23.11 2.44 27.56
CA ARG A 358 -23.18 1.05 28.12
C ARG A 358 -22.20 0.81 29.28
N ALA A 359 -22.74 0.31 30.40
CA ALA A 359 -22.13 0.14 31.71
C ALA A 359 -20.86 -0.74 31.80
N TYR A 360 -20.34 -1.30 30.70
CA TYR A 360 -19.16 -2.18 30.73
C TYR A 360 -17.81 -1.45 30.72
N VAL A 361 -17.79 -0.12 30.55
CA VAL A 361 -16.54 0.67 30.42
C VAL A 361 -16.13 1.35 31.75
N ALA A 362 -16.93 1.22 32.82
CA ALA A 362 -16.71 1.98 34.06
C ALA A 362 -15.67 1.38 35.03
N HIS A 363 -14.95 0.30 34.68
CA HIS A 363 -13.99 -0.32 35.60
C HIS A 363 -12.60 -0.66 35.05
N TYR A 364 -12.35 -0.46 33.76
CA TYR A 364 -11.01 -0.57 33.19
C TYR A 364 -10.85 0.51 32.14
N GLU A 365 -10.35 1.67 32.57
CA GLU A 365 -9.47 2.61 31.84
C GLU A 365 -9.56 4.01 32.48
N LEU A 366 -9.07 4.10 33.72
CA LEU A 366 -8.34 5.28 34.20
C LEU A 366 -6.94 5.33 33.55
N SER A 367 -6.78 4.84 32.32
CA SER A 367 -5.65 5.21 31.49
C SER A 367 -5.89 6.67 31.13
N LEU A 368 -5.04 7.54 31.68
CA LEU A 368 -4.90 8.93 31.30
C LEU A 368 -5.25 9.13 29.82
N TRP A 369 -6.38 9.80 29.63
CA TRP A 369 -6.91 10.38 28.41
C TRP A 369 -5.78 10.83 27.48
N ARG A 370 -5.31 9.92 26.63
CA ARG A 370 -4.56 10.29 25.45
C ARG A 370 -5.63 10.65 24.44
N GLY A 371 -5.59 11.87 23.92
CA GLY A 371 -6.29 12.22 22.70
C GLY A 371 -6.02 11.17 21.62
N VAL A 372 -6.85 11.18 20.58
CA VAL A 372 -6.56 10.44 19.34
C VAL A 372 -5.09 10.70 19.01
N GLU A 373 -4.24 9.67 18.97
CA GLU A 373 -2.80 9.85 18.76
C GLU A 373 -2.56 10.80 17.59
N ASP A 374 -1.60 11.73 17.75
CA ASP A 374 -1.19 12.65 16.70
C ASP A 374 -0.95 11.87 15.39
N PHE A 375 -1.79 12.08 14.37
CA PHE A 375 -1.73 11.24 13.17
C PHE A 375 -0.69 11.73 12.18
N LEU A 376 -0.38 13.02 12.27
CA LEU A 376 0.66 13.67 11.51
C LEU A 376 1.37 14.58 12.49
N ASP A 377 2.62 14.24 12.77
CA ASP A 377 3.57 15.10 13.46
C ASP A 377 4.77 15.22 12.53
N ALA A 378 4.84 16.34 11.82
CA ALA A 378 5.89 16.59 10.85
C ALA A 378 6.74 17.77 11.31
N GLN A 379 8.05 17.55 11.42
CA GLN A 379 9.04 18.61 11.57
C GLN A 379 9.65 18.92 10.21
N LEU A 380 9.61 20.19 9.83
CA LEU A 380 10.04 20.68 8.53
C LEU A 380 11.02 21.82 8.71
N SER A 381 12.05 21.84 7.87
CA SER A 381 12.99 22.95 7.80
C SER A 381 12.86 23.68 6.45
N GLY A 382 12.82 25.01 6.45
CA GLY A 382 12.65 25.81 5.24
C GLY A 382 12.36 27.28 5.51
N ALA A 383 12.03 28.05 4.47
CA ALA A 383 11.59 29.44 4.61
C ALA A 383 10.09 29.55 4.98
N GLY A 384 9.40 28.41 5.08
CA GLY A 384 7.98 28.30 5.39
C GLY A 384 7.45 26.91 5.12
N VAL A 385 6.16 26.71 5.35
CA VAL A 385 5.43 25.47 5.08
C VAL A 385 4.13 25.78 4.37
N LEU A 386 3.78 24.94 3.41
CA LEU A 386 2.48 24.91 2.74
C LEU A 386 1.81 23.57 3.05
N LEU A 387 0.64 23.61 3.70
CA LEU A 387 -0.28 22.49 3.84
C LEU A 387 -1.41 22.63 2.82
N THR A 388 -1.71 21.55 2.10
CA THR A 388 -2.88 21.46 1.22
C THR A 388 -3.58 20.13 1.40
N GLY A 389 -4.89 20.07 1.23
CA GLY A 389 -5.60 18.79 1.29
C GLY A 389 -7.10 18.94 1.08
N GLU A 390 -7.78 17.79 1.05
CA GLU A 390 -9.23 17.70 1.01
C GLU A 390 -9.73 17.02 2.29
N PHE A 391 -10.85 17.49 2.84
CA PHE A 391 -11.50 16.86 3.98
C PHE A 391 -13.02 16.82 3.85
N ILE A 392 -13.63 15.86 4.55
CA ILE A 392 -15.08 15.71 4.67
C ILE A 392 -15.45 15.37 6.11
N VAL A 393 -16.60 15.87 6.55
CA VAL A 393 -17.22 15.47 7.81
C VAL A 393 -18.47 14.66 7.49
N LEU A 394 -18.54 13.43 7.99
CA LEU A 394 -19.65 12.50 7.75
C LEU A 394 -20.30 12.11 9.05
N ARG A 395 -21.62 11.97 9.03
CA ARG A 395 -22.31 11.24 10.08
C ARG A 395 -22.02 9.74 9.93
N SER A 396 -21.53 9.13 11.00
CA SER A 396 -21.19 7.72 11.08
C SER A 396 -22.08 6.96 12.07
N GLY A 397 -22.79 7.63 12.98
CA GLY A 397 -23.73 7.04 13.94
C GLY A 397 -24.96 7.92 14.20
N ARG A 398 -25.86 7.46 15.08
CA ARG A 398 -27.08 8.19 15.44
C ARG A 398 -27.05 8.57 16.92
N LEU A 399 -27.17 9.86 17.23
CA LEU A 399 -27.52 10.35 18.56
C LEU A 399 -28.97 10.00 18.92
N ILE A 400 -29.18 9.39 20.09
CA ILE A 400 -30.52 9.23 20.67
C ILE A 400 -30.68 10.27 21.78
N THR A 401 -31.59 11.22 21.57
CA THR A 401 -32.05 12.14 22.61
C THR A 401 -33.34 11.59 23.22
N VAL A 402 -33.35 11.41 24.54
CA VAL A 402 -34.53 11.03 25.32
C VAL A 402 -35.01 12.26 26.07
N SER A 403 -36.21 12.75 25.73
CA SER A 403 -36.87 13.82 26.47
C SER A 403 -37.35 13.29 27.82
N ALA A 404 -36.97 13.94 28.91
CA ALA A 404 -37.58 13.67 30.22
C ALA A 404 -38.97 14.31 30.30
N GLU A 405 -39.93 13.80 29.54
CA GLU A 405 -41.35 14.01 29.85
C GLU A 405 -41.83 12.80 30.66
N GLU A 406 -42.50 13.08 31.78
CA GLU A 406 -43.10 12.09 32.68
C GLU A 406 -44.17 11.27 31.95
N GLU A 407 -43.81 10.34 31.07
CA GLU A 407 -44.73 9.29 30.63
C GLU A 407 -43.96 8.00 30.35
N ALA A 408 -44.35 6.97 31.10
CA ALA A 408 -43.74 5.67 31.13
C ALA A 408 -43.74 5.02 29.74
N LEU A 409 -42.56 4.87 29.15
CA LEU A 409 -42.33 3.96 28.03
C LEU A 409 -41.97 2.58 28.60
N GLU A 410 -42.93 1.65 28.49
CA GLU A 410 -42.67 0.23 28.59
C GLU A 410 -41.69 -0.20 27.48
N VAL A 411 -40.78 -1.10 27.84
CA VAL A 411 -39.83 -1.85 26.97
C VAL A 411 -38.53 -1.11 26.61
N LEU A 412 -37.78 -0.71 27.63
CA LEU A 412 -36.35 -0.99 27.65
C LEU A 412 -36.11 -1.90 28.87
N GLU A 413 -35.46 -3.05 28.69
CA GLU A 413 -35.09 -3.92 29.80
C GLU A 413 -34.41 -3.08 30.89
N GLU A 414 -34.97 -3.17 32.09
CA GLU A 414 -34.62 -2.37 33.27
C GLU A 414 -33.11 -2.48 33.54
N ILE A 415 -32.36 -1.40 33.28
CA ILE A 415 -30.97 -1.31 33.70
C ILE A 415 -30.99 -1.05 35.21
N GLU A 416 -30.81 -2.10 36.01
CA GLU A 416 -30.67 -1.95 37.47
C GLU A 416 -29.38 -1.18 37.80
N ILE A 417 -29.54 0.06 38.26
CA ILE A 417 -28.44 0.86 38.81
C ILE A 417 -28.10 0.31 40.20
N PRO A 418 -26.85 -0.12 40.48
CA PRO A 418 -26.48 -0.64 41.79
C PRO A 418 -26.73 0.39 42.91
N GLN A 419 -27.38 -0.04 44.00
CA GLN A 419 -27.58 0.82 45.17
C GLN A 419 -26.23 1.25 45.76
N GLY A 420 -25.98 2.56 45.78
CA GLY A 420 -24.77 3.16 46.37
C GLY A 420 -24.09 4.24 45.52
N PHE A 421 -24.48 4.40 44.25
CA PHE A 421 -23.97 5.46 43.38
C PHE A 421 -24.85 6.71 43.46
N GLN A 422 -24.32 7.80 44.01
CA GLN A 422 -24.93 9.12 43.86
C GLN A 422 -24.47 9.73 42.52
N PRO A 423 -25.39 10.24 41.68
CA PRO A 423 -24.99 10.94 40.47
C PRO A 423 -24.24 12.21 40.85
N LEU A 424 -23.00 12.33 40.38
CA LEU A 424 -22.22 13.56 40.51
C LEU A 424 -22.93 14.67 39.73
N ARG A 425 -23.29 15.74 40.44
CA ARG A 425 -23.87 16.94 39.85
C ARG A 425 -22.77 17.67 39.08
N LEU A 426 -22.88 17.71 37.75
CA LEU A 426 -21.97 18.48 36.91
C LEU A 426 -22.31 19.98 36.97
N PRO A 427 -21.34 20.89 36.69
CA PRO A 427 -21.53 22.34 36.75
C PRO A 427 -22.59 22.86 35.76
N GLU A 428 -23.24 23.98 36.11
CA GLU A 428 -24.36 24.57 35.37
C GLU A 428 -23.98 25.13 33.98
N ASP A 429 -22.69 25.37 33.71
CA ASP A 429 -22.18 25.92 32.44
C ASP A 429 -21.57 24.86 31.51
N LEU A 430 -22.16 23.66 31.45
CA LEU A 430 -21.75 22.60 30.50
C LEU A 430 -22.15 22.88 29.04
N ALA A 431 -22.63 24.09 28.75
CA ALA A 431 -23.30 24.45 27.50
C ALA A 431 -22.37 24.68 26.29
N GLU A 432 -21.06 24.46 26.42
CA GLU A 432 -20.11 24.52 25.30
C GLU A 432 -19.41 23.15 25.13
N THR A 433 -20.00 22.29 24.30
CA THR A 433 -19.40 21.49 23.19
C THR A 433 -17.93 20.99 23.22
N MET A 434 -17.28 20.82 24.37
CA MET A 434 -15.80 20.69 24.47
C MET A 434 -15.18 19.28 24.31
N HIS A 435 -15.89 18.25 23.84
CA HIS A 435 -15.36 16.87 23.90
C HIS A 435 -15.16 16.17 22.55
N SER A 436 -15.01 16.96 21.48
CA SER A 436 -15.31 16.49 20.14
C SER A 436 -14.87 17.49 19.08
N GLN A 437 -13.61 17.91 19.15
CA GLN A 437 -13.05 18.85 18.19
C GLN A 437 -11.75 18.30 17.63
N PHE A 438 -11.49 18.62 16.38
CA PHE A 438 -10.30 18.26 15.66
C PHE A 438 -9.64 19.55 15.17
N ALA A 439 -8.31 19.65 15.21
CA ALA A 439 -7.62 20.82 14.69
C ALA A 439 -6.43 20.45 13.81
N LEU A 440 -6.22 21.27 12.77
CA LEU A 440 -4.94 21.39 12.10
C LEU A 440 -4.16 22.51 12.78
N ILE A 441 -2.98 22.18 13.28
CA ILE A 441 -2.12 23.07 14.05
C ILE A 441 -0.80 23.18 13.29
N LEU A 442 -0.44 24.37 12.84
CA LEU A 442 0.87 24.65 12.26
C LEU A 442 1.59 25.61 13.20
N GLN A 443 2.84 25.32 13.57
CA GLN A 443 3.62 26.18 14.46
C GLN A 443 5.04 26.36 13.93
N ASN A 444 5.57 27.56 14.09
CA ASN A 444 6.96 27.92 13.89
C ASN A 444 7.68 27.67 15.22
N SER A 445 8.55 26.66 15.25
CA SER A 445 9.30 26.25 16.43
C SER A 445 10.67 26.93 16.54
N GLY A 446 10.98 27.90 15.67
CA GLY A 446 12.23 28.65 15.63
C GLY A 446 12.72 28.93 14.21
N VAL A 447 13.84 29.64 14.05
CA VAL A 447 14.36 30.08 12.74
C VAL A 447 14.41 28.94 11.74
N GLY A 448 13.50 29.00 10.76
CA GLY A 448 13.37 28.02 9.68
C GLY A 448 12.87 26.63 10.08
N ASN A 449 12.31 26.43 11.29
CA ASN A 449 11.78 25.14 11.76
C ASN A 449 10.28 25.23 12.04
N TYR A 450 9.52 24.31 11.48
CA TYR A 450 8.06 24.29 11.55
C TYR A 450 7.56 22.92 11.98
N THR A 451 6.51 22.89 12.79
CA THR A 451 5.74 21.70 13.15
C THR A 451 4.36 21.78 12.53
N VAL A 452 3.88 20.65 12.02
CA VAL A 452 2.48 20.50 11.61
C VAL A 452 1.91 19.33 12.37
N ASN A 453 0.83 19.57 13.09
CA ASN A 453 0.12 18.59 13.88
C ASN A 453 -1.37 18.59 13.47
N VAL A 454 -1.94 17.40 13.35
CA VAL A 454 -3.35 17.23 13.00
C VAL A 454 -3.92 16.27 14.03
N LYS A 455 -4.65 16.79 15.03
CA LYS A 455 -5.04 16.03 16.24
C LYS A 455 -6.47 16.27 16.71
N GLY A 456 -7.02 15.26 17.36
CA GLY A 456 -8.21 15.41 18.20
C GLY A 456 -7.84 16.19 19.46
N LEU A 457 -8.63 17.21 19.81
CA LEU A 457 -8.37 18.04 20.97
C LEU A 457 -9.05 17.47 22.22
N ASP A 458 -8.30 17.34 23.31
CA ASP A 458 -8.83 17.10 24.65
C ASP A 458 -9.03 18.40 25.45
N TYR A 459 -9.54 18.30 26.68
CA TYR A 459 -9.77 19.46 27.55
C TYR A 459 -8.50 20.28 27.82
N HIS A 460 -7.35 19.63 27.94
CA HIS A 460 -6.09 20.33 28.17
C HIS A 460 -5.65 21.06 26.91
N ASP A 461 -5.79 20.42 25.74
CA ASP A 461 -5.46 20.99 24.45
C ASP A 461 -6.32 22.19 24.09
N VAL A 462 -7.63 22.13 24.29
CA VAL A 462 -8.51 23.29 24.01
C VAL A 462 -8.19 24.45 24.94
N ASN A 463 -7.89 24.18 26.21
CA ASN A 463 -7.47 25.23 27.14
C ASN A 463 -6.13 25.87 26.73
N GLN A 464 -5.18 25.08 26.22
CA GLN A 464 -3.95 25.63 25.67
C GLN A 464 -4.20 26.46 24.41
N VAL A 465 -4.99 25.96 23.46
CA VAL A 465 -5.32 26.68 22.21
C VAL A 465 -6.06 27.99 22.51
N SER A 466 -7.03 27.97 23.43
CA SER A 466 -7.80 29.16 23.81
C SER A 466 -7.00 30.19 24.63
N ALA A 467 -5.92 29.77 25.29
CA ALA A 467 -5.02 30.65 26.04
C ALA A 467 -3.95 31.33 25.17
N LEU A 468 -3.79 30.91 23.90
CA LEU A 468 -2.82 31.47 22.96
C LEU A 468 -3.40 32.75 22.30
N SER A 469 -3.31 33.89 22.99
CA SER A 469 -3.72 35.19 22.46
C SER A 469 -2.91 35.66 21.23
N GLU A 470 -1.85 34.94 20.85
CA GLU A 470 -0.89 35.31 19.81
C GLU A 470 -0.93 34.35 18.60
N VAL A 471 -1.92 33.46 18.48
CA VAL A 471 -1.99 32.47 17.39
C VAL A 471 -3.08 32.82 16.39
N ALA A 472 -2.79 32.69 15.10
CA ALA A 472 -3.77 32.88 14.04
C ALA A 472 -4.82 31.75 14.12
N PHE A 473 -6.11 32.09 14.17
CA PHE A 473 -7.17 31.12 14.41
C PHE A 473 -8.27 31.21 13.35
N MET A 474 -8.65 30.06 12.79
CA MET A 474 -9.77 29.90 11.85
C MET A 474 -10.72 28.83 12.38
N ASN A 475 -11.98 29.17 12.63
CA ASN A 475 -13.02 28.20 13.00
C ASN A 475 -13.87 27.83 11.79
N MET A 476 -13.51 26.73 11.12
CA MET A 476 -14.19 26.28 9.90
C MET A 476 -15.53 25.60 10.18
N SER A 477 -15.81 25.25 11.45
CA SER A 477 -16.99 24.45 11.84
C SER A 477 -18.32 25.09 11.46
N GLU A 478 -18.40 26.43 11.40
CA GLU A 478 -19.61 27.17 11.04
C GLU A 478 -19.81 27.31 9.52
N ARG A 479 -18.81 26.94 8.73
CA ARG A 479 -18.77 27.13 7.26
C ARG A 479 -18.88 25.83 6.47
N ILE A 480 -18.87 24.69 7.15
CA ILE A 480 -18.89 23.37 6.54
C ILE A 480 -20.21 22.64 6.78
N GLU A 481 -20.58 21.80 5.83
CA GLU A 481 -21.77 20.94 5.85
C GLU A 481 -21.36 19.47 5.90
N GLU A 482 -22.18 18.64 6.55
CA GLU A 482 -21.99 17.18 6.55
C GLU A 482 -22.14 16.62 5.13
N GLY A 483 -21.28 15.68 4.74
CA GLY A 483 -21.39 15.01 3.42
C GLY A 483 -20.74 15.76 2.26
N VAL A 484 -20.08 16.89 2.50
CA VAL A 484 -19.45 17.72 1.46
C VAL A 484 -17.93 17.71 1.61
N TRP A 485 -17.21 17.48 0.51
CA TRP A 485 -15.76 17.61 0.46
C TRP A 485 -15.35 19.08 0.34
N TYR A 486 -14.41 19.49 1.18
CA TYR A 486 -13.80 20.82 1.19
C TYR A 486 -12.32 20.74 0.89
N ARG A 487 -11.78 21.78 0.25
CA ARG A 487 -10.34 21.97 0.06
C ARG A 487 -9.83 22.95 1.09
N VAL A 488 -8.73 22.59 1.73
CA VAL A 488 -8.01 23.44 2.69
C VAL A 488 -6.61 23.71 2.19
N ALA A 489 -6.18 24.96 2.31
CA ALA A 489 -4.79 25.37 2.09
C ALA A 489 -4.36 26.29 3.23
N ALA A 490 -3.20 26.02 3.82
CA ALA A 490 -2.62 26.82 4.88
C ALA A 490 -1.13 27.05 4.60
N LYS A 491 -0.67 28.27 4.81
CA LYS A 491 0.71 28.68 4.57
C LYS A 491 1.22 29.44 5.80
N ILE A 492 2.41 29.06 6.23
CA ILE A 492 3.16 29.77 7.27
C ILE A 492 4.57 30.06 6.79
N THR A 493 5.01 31.30 6.92
CA THR A 493 6.40 31.77 6.73
C THR A 493 6.76 32.68 7.90
N GLU A 494 7.99 33.23 7.91
CA GLU A 494 8.38 34.25 8.90
C GLU A 494 7.51 35.52 8.82
N ASP A 495 7.02 35.89 7.63
CA ASP A 495 6.32 37.16 7.41
C ASP A 495 4.81 37.01 7.17
N GLU A 496 4.32 35.79 6.96
CA GLU A 496 2.99 35.53 6.43
C GLU A 496 2.37 34.27 7.03
N VAL A 497 1.17 34.42 7.58
CA VAL A 497 0.30 33.31 7.97
C VAL A 497 -1.02 33.46 7.23
N THR A 498 -1.33 32.52 6.34
CA THR A 498 -2.58 32.50 5.58
C THR A 498 -3.26 31.13 5.64
N ALA A 499 -4.59 31.13 5.63
CA ALA A 499 -5.40 29.92 5.53
C ALA A 499 -6.63 30.18 4.67
N GLN A 500 -7.05 29.16 3.92
CA GLN A 500 -8.16 29.23 2.97
C GLN A 500 -8.99 27.96 3.03
N LEU A 501 -10.30 28.13 3.04
CA LEU A 501 -11.31 27.08 2.91
C LEU A 501 -12.08 27.27 1.62
N GLN A 502 -12.15 26.24 0.78
CA GLN A 502 -12.90 26.24 -0.47
C GLN A 502 -13.87 25.06 -0.54
N ASP A 503 -14.99 25.23 -1.24
CA ASP A 503 -15.88 24.13 -1.61
C ASP A 503 -15.27 23.23 -2.72
N ALA A 504 -15.96 22.15 -3.06
CA ALA A 504 -15.55 21.23 -4.13
C ALA A 504 -15.44 21.89 -5.53
N ASN A 505 -16.14 23.01 -5.75
CA ASN A 505 -16.10 23.78 -6.99
C ASN A 505 -14.97 24.82 -7.02
N GLY A 506 -14.24 25.00 -5.91
CA GLY A 506 -13.18 26.01 -5.77
C GLY A 506 -13.67 27.39 -5.33
N THR A 507 -14.92 27.51 -4.86
CA THR A 507 -15.44 28.76 -4.28
C THR A 507 -14.85 28.98 -2.89
N PHE A 508 -14.32 30.17 -2.64
CA PHE A 508 -13.81 30.55 -1.31
C PHE A 508 -14.95 30.74 -0.32
N LEU A 509 -14.89 30.01 0.79
CA LEU A 509 -15.85 30.08 1.89
C LEU A 509 -15.32 30.89 3.08
N GLU A 510 -14.02 30.74 3.35
CA GLU A 510 -13.34 31.45 4.43
C GLU A 510 -11.87 31.71 4.03
N THR A 511 -11.33 32.83 4.48
CA THR A 511 -9.94 33.20 4.27
C THR A 511 -9.43 33.95 5.49
N LEU A 512 -8.26 33.55 5.98
CA LEU A 512 -7.55 34.19 7.06
C LEU A 512 -6.22 34.70 6.53
N GLU A 513 -5.94 35.97 6.78
CA GLU A 513 -4.62 36.58 6.62
C GLU A 513 -4.26 37.21 7.97
N ALA A 514 -3.30 36.63 8.67
CA ALA A 514 -2.94 37.11 10.01
C ALA A 514 -2.21 38.47 9.93
N PRO A 515 -2.50 39.42 10.83
CA PRO A 515 -1.70 40.63 10.98
C PRO A 515 -0.23 40.27 11.29
N ARG A 516 0.72 41.12 10.88
CA ARG A 516 2.17 40.87 11.09
C ARG A 516 2.54 40.53 12.53
N GLU A 517 1.90 41.20 13.51
CA GLU A 517 2.13 40.97 14.95
C GLU A 517 1.76 39.55 15.40
N VAL A 518 0.82 38.88 14.72
CA VAL A 518 0.40 37.49 14.96
C VAL A 518 1.20 36.52 14.08
N ALA A 519 1.66 36.97 12.91
CA ALA A 519 2.59 36.20 12.07
C ALA A 519 3.96 35.99 12.78
N ASP A 520 4.42 36.99 13.55
CA ASP A 520 5.66 36.94 14.33
C ASP A 520 5.63 35.87 15.45
N ALA A 521 4.44 35.55 15.97
CA ALA A 521 4.23 34.48 16.95
C ALA A 521 4.19 33.08 16.30
N GLY A 522 4.04 33.04 14.98
CA GLY A 522 4.31 31.86 14.16
C GLY A 522 3.38 30.67 14.41
N GLY A 523 2.16 30.87 14.88
CA GLY A 523 1.17 29.78 15.06
C GLY A 523 -0.07 29.98 14.20
N LEU A 524 -0.60 28.88 13.65
CA LEU A 524 -1.90 28.80 12.99
C LEU A 524 -2.69 27.60 13.51
N VAL A 525 -3.95 27.81 13.88
CA VAL A 525 -4.90 26.76 14.27
C VAL A 525 -6.14 26.86 13.40
N MET A 526 -6.48 25.78 12.71
CA MET A 526 -7.73 25.61 11.98
C MET A 526 -8.60 24.57 12.69
N LEU A 527 -9.72 25.00 13.25
CA LEU A 527 -10.60 24.18 14.08
C LEU A 527 -11.76 23.59 13.25
N ILE A 528 -11.99 22.29 13.44
CA ILE A 528 -13.09 21.52 12.84
C ILE A 528 -13.81 20.76 13.96
N ALA A 529 -15.06 21.09 14.23
CA ALA A 529 -15.88 20.37 15.20
C ALA A 529 -16.21 18.95 14.70
N ASN A 530 -15.85 17.93 15.48
CA ASN A 530 -16.10 16.53 15.17
C ASN A 530 -16.58 15.74 16.39
N ASN A 531 -17.90 15.49 16.46
CA ASN A 531 -18.51 14.71 17.53
C ASN A 531 -18.31 13.19 17.41
N THR A 532 -18.62 12.47 18.48
CA THR A 532 -18.43 11.01 18.57
C THR A 532 -19.24 10.21 17.54
N GLU A 533 -20.33 10.78 17.01
CA GLU A 533 -21.12 10.20 15.92
C GLU A 533 -20.60 10.57 14.53
N ARG A 534 -19.60 11.45 14.41
CA ARG A 534 -19.04 11.88 13.13
C ARG A 534 -17.69 11.21 12.84
N ALA A 535 -17.47 11.00 11.56
CA ALA A 535 -16.20 10.61 10.98
C ALA A 535 -15.63 11.81 10.22
N VAL A 536 -14.33 12.05 10.35
CA VAL A 536 -13.63 13.05 9.52
C VAL A 536 -12.69 12.29 8.63
N ALA A 537 -12.73 12.53 7.32
CA ALA A 537 -11.80 11.91 6.41
C ALA A 537 -11.01 12.94 5.64
N PHE A 538 -9.74 12.61 5.36
CA PHE A 538 -8.80 13.40 4.59
C PHE A 538 -8.31 12.60 3.40
N LYS A 539 -8.05 13.28 2.28
CA LYS A 539 -7.26 12.75 1.17
C LYS A 539 -6.44 13.87 0.55
N ASN A 540 -5.42 13.51 -0.23
CA ASN A 540 -4.52 14.47 -0.87
C ASN A 540 -3.86 15.45 0.11
N LEU A 541 -3.74 15.09 1.39
CA LEU A 541 -3.07 15.91 2.39
C LEU A 541 -1.57 15.92 2.10
N LYS A 542 -1.03 17.09 1.75
CA LYS A 542 0.37 17.33 1.43
C LYS A 542 0.90 18.45 2.28
N ILE A 543 2.16 18.30 2.70
CA ILE A 543 2.89 19.30 3.47
C ILE A 543 4.26 19.47 2.84
N GLU A 544 4.56 20.68 2.39
CA GLU A 544 5.75 20.97 1.61
C GLU A 544 6.52 22.15 2.23
N PRO A 545 7.86 22.06 2.37
CA PRO A 545 8.67 23.20 2.76
C PRO A 545 8.75 24.21 1.61
N LEU A 546 8.70 25.50 1.93
CA LEU A 546 8.89 26.59 0.98
C LEU A 546 10.38 26.93 0.90
N ASN A 547 10.94 26.87 -0.31
CA ASN A 547 12.32 27.26 -0.56
C ASN A 547 12.38 28.77 -0.87
N GLY A 548 13.06 29.53 -0.01
CA GLY A 548 13.21 30.97 -0.18
C GLY A 548 13.91 31.34 -1.49
N SER A 549 13.40 32.36 -2.19
CA SER A 549 14.08 32.93 -3.35
C SER A 549 15.36 33.64 -2.92
N GLY A 550 16.51 33.02 -3.18
CA GLY A 550 17.79 33.73 -3.29
C GLY A 550 18.83 33.46 -2.20
N GLN A 551 19.39 32.26 -2.14
CA GLN A 551 20.85 32.09 -2.13
C GLN A 551 21.18 30.71 -2.71
N LEU A 552 21.79 30.72 -3.89
CA LEU A 552 22.55 29.58 -4.40
C LEU A 552 23.65 29.27 -3.40
N LEU A 553 23.46 28.22 -2.59
CA LEU A 553 24.60 27.52 -2.01
C LEU A 553 25.25 26.73 -3.15
N GLN A 554 26.22 27.37 -3.79
CA GLN A 554 27.27 26.66 -4.50
C GLN A 554 28.05 25.80 -3.51
N GLY A 555 28.15 24.51 -3.82
CA GLY A 555 29.30 23.69 -3.41
C GLY A 555 29.10 22.78 -2.20
N ALA A 556 28.45 21.64 -2.43
CA ALA A 556 28.94 20.36 -1.93
C ALA A 556 28.67 19.30 -3.01
N GLU A 557 29.42 19.40 -4.12
CA GLU A 557 29.70 18.22 -4.94
C GLU A 557 30.47 17.22 -4.07
N GLY A 558 29.99 15.97 -4.02
CA GLY A 558 30.78 14.83 -3.56
C GLY A 558 30.23 14.11 -2.35
N ALA A 559 29.26 13.22 -2.58
CA ALA A 559 29.28 11.85 -2.04
C ALA A 559 28.14 11.04 -2.70
N GLY A 560 28.27 10.84 -4.02
CA GLY A 560 27.68 9.67 -4.64
C GLY A 560 28.38 8.46 -4.04
N GLY A 561 27.70 7.78 -3.12
CA GLY A 561 28.10 6.46 -2.66
C GLY A 561 27.95 5.50 -3.84
N TYR A 562 28.99 5.40 -4.66
CA TYR A 562 29.29 4.15 -5.32
C TYR A 562 29.40 3.13 -4.20
N VAL A 563 28.42 2.22 -4.12
CA VAL A 563 28.66 0.95 -3.46
C VAL A 563 29.74 0.30 -4.29
N GLU A 564 30.96 0.35 -3.75
CA GLU A 564 32.09 -0.41 -4.22
C GLU A 564 31.60 -1.85 -4.43
N ALA A 565 31.78 -2.37 -5.65
CA ALA A 565 31.51 -3.76 -5.94
C ALA A 565 32.27 -4.58 -4.90
N ALA A 566 31.53 -5.19 -3.97
CA ALA A 566 32.11 -6.13 -3.04
C ALA A 566 32.81 -7.21 -3.88
N ASP A 567 34.08 -7.35 -3.61
CA ASP A 567 35.03 -8.23 -4.26
C ASP A 567 34.43 -9.63 -4.45
N TYR A 568 34.06 -9.93 -5.70
CA TYR A 568 33.53 -11.24 -6.14
C TYR A 568 34.61 -12.35 -6.09
N GLY A 569 35.79 -12.08 -5.55
CA GLY A 569 36.92 -13.00 -5.45
C GLY A 569 36.81 -14.09 -4.38
N GLU A 570 36.04 -13.92 -3.31
CA GLU A 570 36.10 -14.86 -2.16
C GLU A 570 34.92 -15.83 -2.01
N LEU A 571 33.81 -15.67 -2.76
CA LEU A 571 32.70 -16.65 -2.74
C LEU A 571 32.66 -17.60 -3.95
N LEU A 572 33.41 -17.30 -5.01
CA LEU A 572 33.50 -18.13 -6.23
C LEU A 572 34.79 -18.94 -6.35
N ALA A 573 35.75 -18.73 -5.44
CA ALA A 573 37.03 -19.44 -5.42
C ALA A 573 36.90 -20.98 -5.45
N PRO A 574 35.98 -21.64 -4.70
CA PRO A 574 35.86 -23.10 -4.79
C PRO A 574 35.22 -23.59 -6.10
N TYR A 575 34.54 -22.73 -6.86
CA TYR A 575 33.85 -23.13 -8.10
C TYR A 575 34.71 -22.96 -9.35
N PHE A 576 35.61 -21.96 -9.38
CA PHE A 576 36.55 -21.78 -10.50
C PHE A 576 37.60 -22.90 -10.56
N ASP A 577 38.12 -23.34 -9.41
CA ASP A 577 39.10 -24.42 -9.36
C ASP A 577 38.50 -25.78 -9.77
N VAL A 578 37.25 -26.05 -9.39
CA VAL A 578 36.53 -27.26 -9.79
C VAL A 578 36.22 -27.26 -11.30
N ALA A 579 35.85 -26.11 -11.88
CA ALA A 579 35.61 -25.99 -13.32
C ALA A 579 36.89 -26.18 -14.15
N ILE A 580 38.04 -25.66 -13.68
CA ILE A 580 39.34 -25.86 -14.34
C ILE A 580 39.79 -27.31 -14.23
N VAL A 581 39.63 -27.94 -13.06
CA VAL A 581 39.97 -29.37 -12.87
C VAL A 581 39.09 -30.27 -13.73
N LEU A 582 37.79 -29.99 -13.86
CA LEU A 582 36.88 -30.73 -14.74
C LEU A 582 37.20 -30.52 -16.23
N ALA A 583 37.54 -29.30 -16.64
CA ALA A 583 37.95 -29.02 -18.02
C ALA A 583 39.27 -29.72 -18.40
N VAL A 584 40.24 -29.76 -17.48
CA VAL A 584 41.52 -30.46 -17.67
C VAL A 584 41.32 -31.99 -17.66
N ALA A 585 40.47 -32.51 -16.79
CA ALA A 585 40.11 -33.94 -16.76
C ALA A 585 39.38 -34.36 -18.05
N PHE A 586 38.47 -33.53 -18.56
CA PHE A 586 37.77 -33.77 -19.81
C PHE A 586 38.71 -33.71 -21.02
N ALA A 587 39.59 -32.71 -21.09
CA ALA A 587 40.61 -32.61 -22.13
C ALA A 587 41.59 -33.80 -22.09
N GLY A 588 41.98 -34.25 -20.90
CA GLY A 588 42.80 -35.44 -20.68
C GLY A 588 42.11 -36.73 -21.14
N ALA A 589 40.84 -36.92 -20.79
CA ALA A 589 40.04 -38.07 -21.21
C ALA A 589 39.85 -38.11 -22.74
N VAL A 590 39.57 -36.96 -23.37
CA VAL A 590 39.47 -36.82 -24.83
C VAL A 590 40.81 -37.09 -25.51
N TYR A 591 41.92 -36.61 -24.94
CA TYR A 591 43.26 -36.86 -25.45
C TYR A 591 43.66 -38.34 -25.36
N VAL A 592 43.42 -39.00 -24.23
CA VAL A 592 43.70 -40.43 -24.04
C VAL A 592 42.82 -41.29 -24.95
N ARG A 593 41.53 -40.94 -25.13
CA ARG A 593 40.63 -41.63 -26.06
C ARG A 593 41.08 -41.48 -27.51
N ARG A 594 41.49 -40.27 -27.93
CA ARG A 594 42.06 -40.03 -29.27
C ARG A 594 43.40 -40.75 -29.50
N ARG A 595 44.22 -40.90 -28.45
CA ARG A 595 45.51 -41.61 -28.55
C ARG A 595 45.35 -43.14 -28.58
N ARG A 596 44.33 -43.70 -27.92
CA ARG A 596 43.99 -45.13 -28.01
C ARG A 596 43.40 -45.51 -29.37
N LEU A 597 42.73 -44.59 -30.06
CA LEU A 597 42.19 -44.78 -31.41
C LEU A 597 43.22 -44.55 -32.54
N ARG A 598 44.46 -44.16 -32.21
CA ARG A 598 45.54 -43.85 -33.19
C ARG A 598 46.81 -44.68 -33.01
N ARG A 599 46.76 -45.82 -32.32
CA ARG A 599 47.85 -46.80 -32.41
C ARG A 599 47.52 -47.84 -33.49
N PRO A 600 48.38 -48.05 -34.49
CA PRO A 600 48.25 -49.16 -35.43
C PRO A 600 48.43 -50.51 -34.72
#